data_AF-A0A2J8EBE8-F1
#
_entry.id   AF-A0A2J8EBE8-F1
#
_cell.length_a   1.000
_cell.length_b   1.000
_cell.length_c   1.000
_cell.angle_alpha   90.00
_cell.angle_beta   90.00
_cell.angle_gamma   90.00
#
_symmetry.space_group_name_H-M   'P 1'
#
loop_
_entity.id
_entity.type
_entity.pdbx_description
1 polymer ?
#
loop_
_entity_poly.entity_id
_entity_poly.type
_entity_poly.pdbx_seq_one_letter_code
_entity_poly.pdbx_strand_id
1 'polypeptide(L)'
;MASHGVARTSRARTPAQYQADQDKIAAYRDLDARLLAANNDSSALADPATLSLTADLLARNPEHYTAWNVRRRCLTCGSLSKRSPGPSPSAPSATSSTHSTAPTSSAAWSPSGSAATQPAPASLPHPSSGRSGTTAEGSPAPGAAVPEANATLKTDDKTDGKHNALVLDTLRSELQFTFPLIKANPKCYWIWNYRLWLLQQAIELLPVAAARRVWDEELGLVALMLTKDQRNFHAWGYRRHVVRTLESEALAGSTMSEAEFAYTERMISAGLSNFSAWHHRSRVIPRLLNERGLNDAERRAFLDAEFSLVRRALDVGPEDQSCWYYHQFLVLNMTEPVGKQTIAPNLGAEDKVPILQSEIDNIKDLLEDYDDDLKLAYEALMDYTPALARLEGREETETDRAELQGWLAKLRKLDPMRKGRWDDFERAHSLR
;
A
#
# COMPACT_ATOMS: atom_id res chain seq x y z
N MET A 1 15.30 -8.10 -20.57
CA MET A 1 14.71 -7.04 -19.75
C MET A 1 15.13 -5.69 -20.32
N ALA A 2 14.19 -4.82 -20.66
CA ALA A 2 14.50 -3.50 -21.19
C ALA A 2 15.07 -2.64 -20.06
N SER A 3 16.33 -2.22 -20.17
CA SER A 3 16.93 -1.25 -19.25
C SER A 3 16.30 0.11 -19.48
N HIS A 4 15.50 0.59 -18.52
CA HIS A 4 14.95 1.95 -18.57
C HIS A 4 16.08 2.99 -18.45
N GLY A 5 16.01 4.06 -19.23
CA GLY A 5 16.95 5.19 -19.14
C GLY A 5 18.33 4.97 -19.76
N VAL A 6 18.60 3.82 -20.40
CA VAL A 6 19.83 3.63 -21.18
C VAL A 6 19.65 4.27 -22.56
N ALA A 7 20.32 5.40 -22.77
CA ALA A 7 20.35 6.05 -24.08
C ALA A 7 20.84 5.06 -25.14
N ARG A 8 20.10 4.91 -26.24
CA ARG A 8 20.52 4.08 -27.38
C ARG A 8 21.69 4.77 -28.09
N THR A 9 22.89 4.56 -27.59
CA THR A 9 24.11 5.01 -28.26
C THR A 9 24.63 3.87 -29.14
N SER A 10 24.83 4.11 -30.43
CA SER A 10 25.54 3.19 -31.33
C SER A 10 27.04 3.21 -31.02
N ARG A 11 27.43 2.62 -29.89
CA ARG A 11 28.85 2.38 -29.57
C ARG A 11 29.22 0.99 -30.04
N ALA A 12 30.08 0.89 -31.05
CA ALA A 12 30.76 -0.35 -31.38
C ALA A 12 31.66 -0.73 -30.18
N ARG A 13 31.41 -1.90 -29.57
CA ARG A 13 32.27 -2.40 -28.50
C ARG A 13 33.64 -2.72 -29.08
N THR A 14 34.71 -2.29 -28.40
CA THR A 14 36.06 -2.72 -28.75
C THR A 14 36.22 -4.22 -28.48
N PRO A 15 37.15 -4.93 -29.16
CA PRO A 15 37.42 -6.34 -28.88
C PRO A 15 37.73 -6.62 -27.40
N ALA A 16 38.46 -5.72 -26.74
CA ALA A 16 38.76 -5.83 -25.31
C ALA A 16 37.51 -5.71 -24.43
N GLN A 17 36.60 -4.78 -24.73
CA GLN A 17 35.32 -4.66 -24.02
C GLN A 17 34.44 -5.89 -24.23
N TYR A 18 34.42 -6.44 -25.44
CA TYR A 18 33.68 -7.66 -25.74
C TYR A 18 34.22 -8.85 -24.95
N GLN A 19 35.54 -9.04 -24.91
CA GLN A 19 36.17 -10.10 -24.11
C GLN A 19 35.86 -9.92 -22.61
N ALA A 20 35.98 -8.69 -22.08
CA ALA A 20 35.66 -8.41 -20.69
C ALA A 20 34.18 -8.68 -20.35
N ASP A 21 33.25 -8.42 -21.27
CA ASP A 21 31.84 -8.76 -21.10
C ASP A 21 31.63 -10.29 -21.15
N GLN A 22 32.34 -11.02 -22.02
CA GLN A 22 32.31 -12.48 -22.05
C GLN A 22 32.82 -13.10 -20.75
N ASP A 23 33.93 -12.59 -20.21
CA ASP A 23 34.51 -13.09 -18.96
C ASP A 23 33.55 -12.86 -17.79
N LYS A 24 32.90 -11.68 -17.73
CA LYS A 24 31.85 -11.39 -16.75
C LYS A 24 30.65 -12.33 -16.86
N ILE A 25 30.20 -12.61 -18.09
CA ILE A 25 29.10 -13.55 -18.34
C ILE A 25 29.48 -14.96 -17.92
N ALA A 26 30.70 -15.41 -18.22
CA ALA A 26 31.20 -16.72 -17.82
C ALA A 26 31.25 -16.85 -16.29
N ALA A 27 31.80 -15.84 -15.59
CA ALA A 27 31.83 -15.81 -14.14
C ALA A 27 30.42 -15.81 -13.52
N TYR A 28 29.47 -15.07 -14.10
CA TYR A 28 28.08 -15.08 -13.63
C TYR A 28 27.42 -16.44 -13.82
N ARG A 29 27.64 -17.10 -14.96
CA ARG A 29 27.11 -18.44 -15.25
C ARG A 29 27.68 -19.51 -14.32
N ASP A 30 28.97 -19.43 -13.99
CA ASP A 30 29.59 -20.32 -13.00
C ASP A 30 28.94 -20.16 -11.62
N LEU A 31 28.76 -18.92 -11.16
CA LEU A 31 28.09 -18.63 -9.89
C LEU A 31 26.66 -19.19 -9.85
N ASP A 32 25.89 -18.99 -10.91
CA ASP A 32 24.51 -19.50 -11.01
C ASP A 32 24.49 -21.04 -11.03
N ALA A 33 25.37 -21.69 -11.79
CA ALA A 33 25.48 -23.15 -11.81
C ALA A 33 25.81 -23.73 -10.42
N ARG A 34 26.73 -23.10 -9.69
CA ARG A 34 27.08 -23.50 -8.31
C ARG A 34 25.91 -23.33 -7.35
N LEU A 35 25.15 -22.23 -7.46
CA LEU A 35 23.95 -22.01 -6.66
C LEU A 35 22.90 -23.09 -6.94
N LEU A 36 22.65 -23.42 -8.22
CA LEU A 36 21.69 -24.45 -8.61
C LEU A 36 22.09 -25.83 -8.08
N ALA A 37 23.38 -26.16 -8.10
CA ALA A 37 23.88 -27.41 -7.53
C ALA A 37 23.63 -27.46 -6.02
N ALA A 38 23.99 -26.39 -5.28
CA ALA A 38 23.76 -26.29 -3.84
C ALA A 38 22.27 -26.32 -3.46
N ASN A 39 21.39 -25.75 -4.29
CA ASN A 39 19.95 -25.72 -4.04
C ASN A 39 19.29 -27.12 -4.01
N ASN A 40 19.90 -28.10 -4.67
CA ASN A 40 19.43 -29.48 -4.73
C ASN A 40 19.97 -30.35 -3.58
N ASP A 41 20.93 -29.85 -2.80
CA ASP A 41 21.53 -30.55 -1.67
C ASP A 41 21.10 -29.91 -0.34
N SER A 42 20.39 -30.67 0.49
CA SER A 42 19.90 -30.18 1.78
C SER A 42 21.03 -29.87 2.78
N SER A 43 22.18 -30.56 2.66
CA SER A 43 23.35 -30.29 3.51
C SER A 43 24.03 -28.98 3.13
N ALA A 44 24.08 -28.65 1.84
CA ALA A 44 24.62 -27.40 1.33
C ALA A 44 23.80 -26.17 1.77
N LEU A 45 22.50 -26.31 2.01
CA LEU A 45 21.67 -25.21 2.50
C LEU A 45 21.98 -24.82 3.95
N ALA A 46 22.56 -25.72 4.74
CA ALA A 46 23.04 -25.41 6.08
C ALA A 46 24.46 -24.80 6.08
N ASP A 47 25.16 -24.84 4.93
CA ASP A 47 26.50 -24.31 4.78
C ASP A 47 26.47 -22.77 4.56
N PRO A 48 27.16 -21.98 5.41
CA PRO A 48 27.35 -20.54 5.21
C PRO A 48 27.88 -20.15 3.82
N ALA A 49 28.63 -21.04 3.15
CA ALA A 49 29.14 -20.81 1.80
C ALA A 49 28.00 -20.60 0.79
N THR A 50 26.89 -21.32 0.92
CA THR A 50 25.71 -21.14 0.06
C THR A 50 25.05 -19.79 0.27
N LEU A 51 25.01 -19.29 1.51
CA LEU A 51 24.53 -17.95 1.81
C LEU A 51 25.43 -16.88 1.18
N SER A 52 26.75 -17.08 1.17
CA SER A 52 27.70 -16.20 0.46
C SER A 52 27.47 -16.21 -1.06
N LEU A 53 27.25 -17.39 -1.66
CA LEU A 53 26.94 -17.51 -3.09
C LEU A 53 25.69 -16.70 -3.48
N THR A 54 24.64 -16.75 -2.66
CA THR A 54 23.44 -15.94 -2.91
C THR A 54 23.75 -14.44 -2.84
N ALA A 55 24.57 -14.00 -1.88
CA ALA A 55 24.95 -12.59 -1.76
C ALA A 55 25.71 -12.10 -3.00
N ASP A 56 26.64 -12.91 -3.49
CA ASP A 56 27.41 -12.65 -4.70
C ASP A 56 26.53 -12.51 -5.95
N LEU A 57 25.56 -13.41 -6.13
CA LEU A 57 24.62 -13.36 -7.26
C LEU A 57 23.70 -12.14 -7.16
N LEU A 58 23.16 -11.84 -5.99
CA LEU A 58 22.22 -10.75 -5.78
C LEU A 58 22.87 -9.37 -5.86
N ALA A 59 24.15 -9.25 -5.50
CA ALA A 59 24.92 -8.04 -5.72
C ALA A 59 25.10 -7.72 -7.22
N ARG A 60 25.16 -8.75 -8.07
CA ARG A 60 25.27 -8.61 -9.53
C ARG A 60 23.91 -8.47 -10.22
N ASN A 61 22.91 -9.22 -9.74
CA ASN A 61 21.56 -9.26 -10.29
C ASN A 61 20.52 -9.49 -9.17
N PRO A 62 19.96 -8.42 -8.58
CA PRO A 62 18.94 -8.55 -7.55
C PRO A 62 17.59 -9.04 -8.10
N GLU A 63 17.39 -9.11 -9.42
CA GLU A 63 16.19 -9.71 -10.03
C GLU A 63 16.27 -11.25 -10.07
N HIS A 64 17.37 -11.84 -9.59
CA HIS A 64 17.57 -13.29 -9.57
C HIS A 64 16.67 -13.97 -8.54
N TYR A 65 15.45 -14.30 -8.94
CA TYR A 65 14.44 -14.96 -8.11
C TYR A 65 14.95 -16.19 -7.35
N THR A 66 15.63 -17.11 -8.04
CA THR A 66 16.15 -18.34 -7.41
C THR A 66 17.11 -18.06 -6.26
N ALA A 67 18.02 -17.08 -6.41
CA ALA A 67 18.96 -16.72 -5.36
C ALA A 67 18.27 -16.22 -4.08
N TRP A 68 17.19 -15.43 -4.21
CA TRP A 68 16.38 -15.03 -3.06
C TRP A 68 15.72 -16.22 -2.36
N ASN A 69 15.21 -17.19 -3.12
CA ASN A 69 14.60 -18.39 -2.55
C ASN A 69 15.60 -19.29 -1.86
N VAL A 70 16.77 -19.54 -2.47
CA VAL A 70 17.85 -20.30 -1.83
C VAL A 70 18.27 -19.61 -0.55
N ARG A 71 18.39 -18.26 -0.56
CA ARG A 71 18.74 -17.48 0.63
C ARG A 71 17.73 -17.66 1.76
N ARG A 72 16.42 -17.63 1.48
CA ARG A 72 15.37 -17.94 2.47
C ARG A 72 15.55 -19.34 3.04
N ARG A 73 15.75 -20.34 2.18
CA ARG A 73 15.94 -21.74 2.60
C ARG A 73 17.14 -21.89 3.52
N CYS A 74 18.28 -21.26 3.19
CA CYS A 74 19.47 -21.30 4.04
C CYS A 74 19.18 -20.76 5.44
N LEU A 75 18.49 -19.62 5.53
CA LEU A 75 18.14 -19.02 6.82
C LEU A 75 17.13 -19.86 7.60
N THR A 76 16.10 -20.41 6.95
CA THR A 76 15.10 -21.27 7.60
C THR A 76 15.68 -22.62 8.07
N CYS A 77 16.65 -23.17 7.34
CA CYS A 77 17.37 -24.38 7.78
C CYS A 77 18.39 -24.08 8.90
N GLY A 78 18.91 -22.85 8.96
CA GLY A 78 19.92 -22.42 9.92
C GLY A 78 19.35 -21.56 11.05
N SER A 79 19.74 -20.30 11.08
CA SER A 79 19.52 -19.39 12.21
C SER A 79 18.09 -18.93 12.45
N LEU A 80 17.19 -19.09 11.46
CA LEU A 80 15.75 -18.83 11.58
C LEU A 80 14.92 -20.13 11.65
N SER A 81 15.55 -21.25 12.03
CA SER A 81 14.82 -22.51 12.21
C SER A 81 13.82 -22.41 13.36
N LYS A 82 12.58 -22.87 13.10
CA LYS A 82 11.56 -23.00 14.14
C LYS A 82 11.98 -24.09 15.11
N ARG A 83 11.81 -23.83 16.41
CA ARG A 83 11.95 -24.90 17.40
C ARG A 83 10.90 -25.97 17.15
N SER A 84 11.30 -27.23 17.10
CA SER A 84 10.35 -28.33 17.21
C SER A 84 9.66 -28.23 18.58
N PRO A 85 8.32 -28.39 18.66
CA PRO A 85 7.69 -28.69 19.93
C PRO A 85 8.41 -29.92 20.48
N GLY A 86 8.94 -29.85 21.71
CA GLY A 86 9.56 -31.01 22.36
C GLY A 86 8.63 -32.23 22.30
N PRO A 87 9.15 -33.45 22.41
CA PRO A 87 8.33 -34.64 22.32
C PRO A 87 7.21 -34.56 23.38
N SER A 88 5.97 -34.38 22.92
CA SER A 88 4.79 -34.57 23.76
C SER A 88 4.83 -35.96 24.39
N PRO A 89 4.38 -36.13 25.65
CA PRO A 89 4.34 -37.45 26.26
C PRO A 89 3.45 -38.37 25.40
N SER A 90 4.01 -39.52 25.05
CA SER A 90 3.50 -40.45 24.05
C SER A 90 2.06 -40.90 24.32
N ALA A 91 1.22 -40.88 23.28
CA ALA A 91 0.04 -41.73 23.18
C ALA A 91 0.32 -42.85 22.15
N PRO A 92 -0.16 -44.09 22.37
CA PRO A 92 0.32 -45.26 21.64
C PRO A 92 -0.23 -45.35 20.21
N SER A 93 0.59 -45.95 19.34
CA SER A 93 0.40 -46.13 17.91
C SER A 93 -0.89 -46.89 17.54
N ALA A 94 -1.64 -46.35 16.57
CA ALA A 94 -2.66 -47.09 15.84
C ALA A 94 -2.21 -47.34 14.39
N THR A 95 -2.49 -48.57 13.96
CA THR A 95 -2.09 -49.26 12.74
C THR A 95 -2.63 -48.66 11.43
N SER A 96 -1.87 -48.96 10.38
CA SER A 96 -2.03 -48.66 8.96
C SER A 96 -3.41 -48.95 8.34
N SER A 97 -3.85 -48.05 7.45
CA SER A 97 -4.57 -48.41 6.22
C SER A 97 -4.41 -47.34 5.13
N THR A 98 -4.49 -47.81 3.89
CA THR A 98 -4.01 -47.24 2.63
C THR A 98 -5.04 -46.39 1.86
N HIS A 99 -4.50 -45.58 0.95
CA HIS A 99 -5.11 -44.93 -0.24
C HIS A 99 -5.88 -43.61 -0.06
N SER A 100 -5.33 -42.51 -0.61
CA SER A 100 -5.69 -42.01 -1.96
C SER A 100 -5.05 -40.65 -2.23
N THR A 101 -4.40 -40.54 -3.37
CA THR A 101 -3.83 -39.33 -3.96
C THR A 101 -4.90 -38.45 -4.63
N ALA A 102 -4.96 -37.18 -4.25
CA ALA A 102 -5.43 -36.07 -5.10
C ALA A 102 -4.80 -34.75 -4.61
N PRO A 103 -4.24 -33.89 -5.51
CA PRO A 103 -3.52 -32.70 -5.09
C PRO A 103 -4.49 -31.53 -4.84
N THR A 104 -4.33 -30.86 -3.70
CA THR A 104 -4.99 -29.59 -3.42
C THR A 104 -4.17 -28.45 -4.04
N SER A 105 -4.82 -27.70 -4.92
CA SER A 105 -4.30 -26.53 -5.62
C SER A 105 -3.86 -25.44 -4.64
N SER A 106 -2.57 -25.09 -4.69
CA SER A 106 -2.01 -23.89 -4.08
C SER A 106 -2.32 -22.67 -4.96
N ALA A 107 -3.06 -21.70 -4.41
CA ALA A 107 -3.36 -20.44 -5.06
C ALA A 107 -2.06 -19.64 -5.31
N ALA A 108 -1.58 -19.70 -6.55
CA ALA A 108 -0.52 -18.83 -7.05
C ALA A 108 -1.12 -17.46 -7.42
N TRP A 109 -0.47 -16.39 -6.96
CA TRP A 109 -0.77 -15.03 -7.40
C TRP A 109 -0.11 -14.78 -8.75
N SER A 110 -0.93 -14.47 -9.76
CA SER A 110 -0.48 -13.95 -11.06
C SER A 110 -0.85 -12.46 -11.16
N PRO A 111 0.01 -11.60 -11.76
CA PRO A 111 -0.31 -10.20 -11.98
C PRO A 111 -0.98 -10.04 -13.36
N SER A 112 -2.12 -9.34 -13.41
CA SER A 112 -2.60 -8.74 -14.66
C SER A 112 -3.51 -7.56 -14.38
N GLY A 113 -3.26 -6.47 -15.10
CA GLY A 113 -4.03 -5.24 -15.06
C GLY A 113 -5.20 -5.23 -16.04
N SER A 114 -6.01 -4.18 -15.84
CA SER A 114 -7.07 -3.63 -16.72
C SER A 114 -8.50 -4.22 -16.60
N ALA A 115 -9.31 -3.45 -15.86
CA ALA A 115 -10.69 -3.01 -16.11
C ALA A 115 -11.70 -3.96 -16.80
N ALA A 116 -12.68 -4.43 -16.03
CA ALA A 116 -14.12 -4.41 -16.37
C ALA A 116 -14.95 -4.71 -15.11
N THR A 117 -15.91 -3.84 -14.80
CA THR A 117 -16.85 -3.96 -13.68
C THR A 117 -18.06 -4.79 -14.08
N GLN A 118 -18.41 -5.82 -13.30
CA GLN A 118 -19.72 -6.49 -13.30
C GLN A 118 -20.14 -6.84 -11.86
N PRO A 119 -21.45 -6.88 -11.55
CA PRO A 119 -22.00 -6.57 -10.23
C PRO A 119 -22.07 -7.78 -9.27
N ALA A 120 -22.15 -7.46 -7.96
CA ALA A 120 -22.27 -8.42 -6.86
C ALA A 120 -23.67 -9.07 -6.79
N PRO A 121 -23.78 -10.35 -6.38
CA PRO A 121 -25.07 -10.97 -6.08
C PRO A 121 -25.53 -10.68 -4.64
N ALA A 122 -26.85 -10.64 -4.50
CA ALA A 122 -27.64 -10.14 -3.39
C ALA A 122 -27.47 -10.86 -2.04
N SER A 123 -27.65 -10.07 -0.98
CA SER A 123 -27.82 -10.49 0.41
C SER A 123 -29.11 -11.32 0.61
N LEU A 124 -29.05 -12.30 1.51
CA LEU A 124 -30.22 -13.01 2.06
C LEU A 124 -30.34 -12.76 3.57
N PRO A 125 -31.56 -12.86 4.15
CA PRO A 125 -31.99 -12.06 5.30
C PRO A 125 -31.85 -12.75 6.67
N HIS A 126 -31.85 -11.91 7.71
CA HIS A 126 -32.11 -12.27 9.11
C HIS A 126 -33.52 -12.87 9.31
N PRO A 127 -33.71 -13.66 10.38
CA PRO A 127 -34.99 -13.73 11.07
C PRO A 127 -34.93 -13.23 12.52
N SER A 128 -36.10 -12.73 12.93
CA SER A 128 -36.43 -11.98 14.13
C SER A 128 -36.76 -12.83 15.37
N SER A 129 -36.50 -12.24 16.55
CA SER A 129 -37.28 -12.24 17.81
C SER A 129 -38.05 -13.49 18.29
N GLY A 130 -37.80 -13.89 19.54
CA GLY A 130 -38.69 -14.72 20.36
C GLY A 130 -38.27 -14.73 21.83
N ARG A 131 -39.23 -14.59 22.75
CA ARG A 131 -39.14 -14.04 24.12
C ARG A 131 -39.22 -15.12 25.21
N SER A 132 -38.82 -14.73 26.43
CA SER A 132 -39.18 -15.26 27.78
C SER A 132 -38.23 -16.33 28.34
N GLY A 133 -37.80 -16.34 29.61
CA GLY A 133 -38.07 -15.48 30.76
C GLY A 133 -37.55 -16.16 32.05
N THR A 134 -37.52 -15.40 33.15
CA THR A 134 -37.56 -15.85 34.57
C THR A 134 -36.22 -16.01 35.33
N THR A 135 -35.85 -14.92 36.02
CA THR A 135 -35.37 -14.77 37.43
C THR A 135 -34.69 -15.93 38.17
N ALA A 136 -33.56 -15.66 38.83
CA ALA A 136 -33.46 -15.51 40.29
C ALA A 136 -32.04 -15.12 40.75
N GLU A 137 -32.01 -14.41 41.87
CA GLU A 137 -30.89 -13.74 42.54
C GLU A 137 -29.82 -14.66 43.15
N GLY A 138 -28.67 -14.06 43.52
CA GLY A 138 -27.88 -14.52 44.66
C GLY A 138 -26.36 -14.41 44.50
N SER A 139 -25.78 -13.29 44.96
CA SER A 139 -24.39 -13.32 45.48
C SER A 139 -24.39 -13.96 46.87
N PRO A 140 -23.35 -14.71 47.25
CA PRO A 140 -22.34 -14.10 48.12
C PRO A 140 -20.89 -14.57 47.86
N ALA A 141 -19.91 -13.72 48.24
CA ALA A 141 -18.51 -14.11 48.50
C ALA A 141 -18.35 -14.56 49.98
N PRO A 142 -17.16 -14.86 50.55
CA PRO A 142 -15.87 -15.31 50.01
C PRO A 142 -15.33 -16.59 50.75
N GLY A 143 -14.18 -17.15 50.32
CA GLY A 143 -13.30 -17.87 51.26
C GLY A 143 -12.54 -19.10 50.74
N ALA A 144 -11.23 -19.07 51.05
CA ALA A 144 -10.30 -20.18 51.29
C ALA A 144 -9.55 -20.84 50.11
N ALA A 145 -8.22 -20.61 50.18
CA ALA A 145 -7.16 -21.62 50.19
C ALA A 145 -6.18 -21.58 49.01
N VAL A 146 -4.99 -21.06 49.33
CA VAL A 146 -3.71 -21.29 48.64
C VAL A 146 -3.33 -22.76 48.82
N PRO A 147 -2.68 -23.38 47.80
CA PRO A 147 -1.39 -23.97 48.09
C PRO A 147 -0.33 -23.50 47.09
N GLU A 148 0.79 -23.05 47.65
CA GLU A 148 2.06 -22.94 46.96
C GLU A 148 2.50 -24.33 46.49
N ALA A 149 2.70 -24.49 45.19
CA ALA A 149 3.57 -25.52 44.63
C ALA A 149 4.68 -24.80 43.87
N ASN A 150 5.75 -24.55 44.60
CA ASN A 150 7.01 -24.07 44.09
C ASN A 150 7.66 -25.21 43.27
N ALA A 151 7.45 -25.20 41.96
CA ALA A 151 8.22 -26.00 41.01
C ALA A 151 8.99 -25.03 40.11
N THR A 152 10.21 -24.72 40.53
CA THR A 152 11.23 -24.02 39.75
C THR A 152 11.49 -24.73 38.42
N LEU A 153 10.85 -24.28 37.35
CA LEU A 153 11.34 -24.40 35.98
C LEU A 153 12.41 -23.32 35.77
N LYS A 154 13.63 -23.59 36.23
CA LYS A 154 14.81 -22.72 36.00
C LYS A 154 15.76 -23.40 35.01
N THR A 155 15.30 -23.67 33.80
CA THR A 155 16.20 -24.11 32.69
C THR A 155 15.86 -23.53 31.32
N ASP A 156 14.68 -22.94 31.10
CA ASP A 156 14.25 -22.53 29.74
C ASP A 156 14.48 -21.04 29.41
N ASP A 157 14.54 -20.15 30.41
CA ASP A 157 14.63 -18.69 30.17
C ASP A 157 15.98 -18.24 29.55
N LYS A 158 17.09 -18.90 29.92
CA LYS A 158 18.43 -18.56 29.37
C LYS A 158 18.66 -19.07 27.95
N THR A 159 18.07 -20.21 27.58
CA THR A 159 18.20 -20.79 26.24
C THR A 159 17.28 -20.06 25.25
N ASP A 160 16.09 -19.65 25.70
CA ASP A 160 15.16 -18.81 24.94
C ASP A 160 15.75 -17.42 24.67
N GLY A 161 16.34 -16.78 25.68
CA GLY A 161 17.04 -15.51 25.49
C GLY A 161 18.17 -15.56 24.46
N LYS A 162 18.97 -16.64 24.45
CA LYS A 162 20.06 -16.84 23.47
C LYS A 162 19.55 -17.05 22.05
N HIS A 163 18.49 -17.86 21.88
CA HIS A 163 17.89 -18.10 20.57
C HIS A 163 17.26 -16.82 20.00
N ASN A 164 16.50 -16.09 20.82
CA ASN A 164 15.89 -14.82 20.41
C ASN A 164 16.95 -13.79 20.00
N ALA A 165 18.09 -13.74 20.71
CA ALA A 165 19.21 -12.87 20.34
C ALA A 165 19.81 -13.25 18.98
N LEU A 166 20.01 -14.56 18.72
CA LEU A 166 20.52 -15.05 17.43
C LEU A 166 19.56 -14.74 16.27
N VAL A 167 18.26 -14.95 16.46
CA VAL A 167 17.23 -14.63 15.48
C VAL A 167 17.23 -13.13 15.19
N LEU A 168 17.23 -12.29 16.23
CA LEU A 168 17.23 -10.84 16.08
C LEU A 168 18.48 -10.32 15.35
N ASP A 169 19.66 -10.84 15.70
CA ASP A 169 20.93 -10.49 15.03
C ASP A 169 20.92 -10.91 13.56
N THR A 170 20.44 -12.11 13.27
CA THR A 170 20.29 -12.60 11.89
C THR A 170 19.35 -11.69 11.09
N LEU A 171 18.17 -11.37 11.62
CA LEU A 171 17.19 -10.53 10.93
C LEU A 171 17.76 -9.14 10.66
N ARG A 172 18.45 -8.53 11.63
CA ARG A 172 19.12 -7.24 11.45
C ARG A 172 20.21 -7.30 10.39
N SER A 173 21.07 -8.32 10.42
CA SER A 173 22.10 -8.53 9.42
C SER A 173 21.50 -8.63 8.01
N GLU A 174 20.42 -9.40 7.83
CA GLU A 174 19.76 -9.56 6.53
C GLU A 174 19.02 -8.29 6.05
N LEU A 175 18.39 -7.55 6.96
CA LEU A 175 17.79 -6.25 6.64
C LEU A 175 18.89 -5.24 6.26
N GLN A 176 20.07 -5.27 6.87
CA GLN A 176 21.22 -4.45 6.47
C GLN A 176 21.81 -4.90 5.12
N PHE A 177 21.89 -6.21 4.86
CA PHE A 177 22.34 -6.77 3.59
C PHE A 177 21.48 -6.25 2.41
N THR A 178 20.17 -6.15 2.60
CA THR A 178 19.27 -5.67 1.54
C THR A 178 19.29 -4.16 1.35
N PHE A 179 19.81 -3.39 2.31
CA PHE A 179 19.84 -1.92 2.24
C PHE A 179 20.62 -1.35 1.03
N PRO A 180 21.87 -1.75 0.74
CA PRO A 180 22.56 -1.28 -0.47
C PRO A 180 21.85 -1.74 -1.75
N LEU A 181 21.27 -2.95 -1.75
CA LEU A 181 20.57 -3.50 -2.92
C LEU A 181 19.32 -2.69 -3.24
N ILE A 182 18.48 -2.38 -2.24
CA ILE A 182 17.24 -1.63 -2.44
C ILE A 182 17.52 -0.18 -2.83
N LYS A 183 18.57 0.43 -2.30
CA LYS A 183 18.99 1.79 -2.66
C LYS A 183 19.43 1.88 -4.12
N ALA A 184 20.13 0.86 -4.61
CA ALA A 184 20.58 0.77 -5.99
C ALA A 184 19.47 0.35 -6.96
N ASN A 185 18.56 -0.53 -6.51
CA ASN A 185 17.51 -1.14 -7.34
C ASN A 185 16.12 -0.95 -6.69
N PRO A 186 15.65 0.30 -6.51
CA PRO A 186 14.49 0.62 -5.69
C PRO A 186 13.15 0.11 -6.25
N LYS A 187 13.15 -0.38 -7.50
CA LYS A 187 12.00 -0.96 -8.19
C LYS A 187 12.08 -2.49 -8.32
N CYS A 188 13.10 -3.13 -7.75
CA CYS A 188 13.22 -4.58 -7.76
C CYS A 188 12.21 -5.19 -6.78
N TYR A 189 11.22 -5.89 -7.31
CA TYR A 189 10.15 -6.52 -6.53
C TYR A 189 10.69 -7.51 -5.49
N TRP A 190 11.69 -8.31 -5.86
CA TRP A 190 12.18 -9.39 -5.02
C TRP A 190 12.87 -8.91 -3.74
N ILE A 191 13.50 -7.73 -3.76
CA ILE A 191 14.09 -7.14 -2.55
C ILE A 191 12.99 -6.77 -1.56
N TRP A 192 11.96 -6.05 -2.02
CA TRP A 192 10.81 -5.68 -1.18
C TRP A 192 10.10 -6.91 -0.62
N ASN A 193 9.89 -7.93 -1.47
CA ASN A 193 9.24 -9.18 -1.06
C ASN A 193 10.09 -9.97 -0.04
N TYR A 194 11.40 -10.03 -0.22
CA TYR A 194 12.30 -10.69 0.72
C TYR A 194 12.35 -9.95 2.08
N ARG A 195 12.37 -8.61 2.08
CA ARG A 195 12.26 -7.84 3.32
C ARG A 195 10.97 -8.14 4.06
N LEU A 196 9.81 -8.15 3.39
CA LEU A 196 8.54 -8.54 4.03
C LEU A 196 8.59 -9.94 4.63
N TRP A 197 9.23 -10.89 3.94
CA TRP A 197 9.42 -12.23 4.47
C TRP A 197 10.27 -12.23 5.76
N LEU A 198 11.38 -11.49 5.82
CA LEU A 198 12.18 -11.34 7.04
C LEU A 198 11.36 -10.76 8.20
N LEU A 199 10.58 -9.71 7.93
CA LEU A 199 9.73 -9.10 8.95
C LEU A 199 8.66 -10.06 9.47
N GLN A 200 8.12 -10.92 8.60
CA GLN A 200 7.19 -11.97 9.02
C GLN A 200 7.88 -13.00 9.93
N GLN A 201 9.15 -13.34 9.67
CA GLN A 201 9.92 -14.20 10.57
C GLN A 201 10.12 -13.55 11.95
N ALA A 202 10.22 -12.22 12.02
CA ALA A 202 10.26 -11.51 13.30
C ALA A 202 9.01 -11.77 14.15
N ILE A 203 7.82 -11.75 13.53
CA ILE A 203 6.55 -12.05 14.22
C ILE A 203 6.49 -13.52 14.66
N GLU A 204 6.95 -14.43 13.82
CA GLU A 204 6.87 -15.87 14.09
C GLU A 204 7.86 -16.36 15.15
N LEU A 205 9.02 -15.70 15.28
CA LEU A 205 10.16 -16.23 16.05
C LEU A 205 10.56 -15.38 17.26
N LEU A 206 10.11 -14.12 17.35
CA LEU A 206 10.50 -13.22 18.44
C LEU A 206 9.32 -12.87 19.35
N PRO A 207 9.59 -12.50 20.63
CA PRO A 207 8.59 -11.86 21.47
C PRO A 207 8.01 -10.61 20.80
N VAL A 208 6.71 -10.37 21.00
CA VAL A 208 5.95 -9.27 20.36
C VAL A 208 6.67 -7.92 20.43
N ALA A 209 7.24 -7.57 21.59
CA ALA A 209 7.96 -6.31 21.76
C ALA A 209 9.22 -6.19 20.90
N ALA A 210 9.95 -7.29 20.69
CA ALA A 210 11.13 -7.31 19.83
C ALA A 210 10.74 -7.32 18.35
N ALA A 211 9.73 -8.11 17.98
CA ALA A 211 9.18 -8.13 16.62
C ALA A 211 8.71 -6.74 16.21
N ARG A 212 7.91 -6.07 17.05
CA ARG A 212 7.39 -4.72 16.79
C ARG A 212 8.51 -3.70 16.51
N ARG A 213 9.60 -3.72 17.30
CA ARG A 213 10.74 -2.82 17.07
C ARG A 213 11.36 -2.99 15.69
N VAL A 214 11.48 -4.23 15.20
CA VAL A 214 12.00 -4.50 13.86
C VAL A 214 11.07 -3.92 12.79
N TRP A 215 9.74 -4.03 12.97
CA TRP A 215 8.77 -3.42 12.04
C TRP A 215 8.75 -1.89 12.10
N ASP A 216 8.90 -1.29 13.28
CA ASP A 216 8.92 0.17 13.47
C ASP A 216 10.11 0.82 12.74
N GLU A 217 11.29 0.19 12.79
CA GLU A 217 12.51 0.66 12.10
C GLU A 217 12.30 0.79 10.57
N GLU A 218 11.42 -0.02 9.98
CA GLU A 218 11.14 0.01 8.54
C GLU A 218 10.41 1.26 8.07
N LEU A 219 9.70 1.96 8.96
CA LEU A 219 9.12 3.27 8.64
C LEU A 219 10.23 4.29 8.30
N GLY A 220 11.41 4.16 8.92
CA GLY A 220 12.59 4.96 8.62
C GLY A 220 13.17 4.65 7.23
N LEU A 221 13.29 3.37 6.88
CA LEU A 221 13.70 2.97 5.53
C LEU A 221 12.75 3.52 4.47
N VAL A 222 11.45 3.31 4.65
CA VAL A 222 10.43 3.79 3.71
C VAL A 222 10.50 5.29 3.53
N ALA A 223 10.62 6.04 4.64
CA ALA A 223 10.77 7.49 4.58
C ALA A 223 12.00 7.88 3.74
N LEU A 224 13.15 7.25 3.97
CA LEU A 224 14.36 7.48 3.16
C LEU A 224 14.13 7.19 1.68
N MET A 225 13.48 6.06 1.35
CA MET A 225 13.23 5.66 -0.03
C MET A 225 12.26 6.63 -0.72
N LEU A 226 11.26 7.16 -0.01
CA LEU A 226 10.31 8.15 -0.51
C LEU A 226 10.91 9.55 -0.60
N THR A 227 11.88 9.91 0.24
CA THR A 227 12.67 11.14 0.04
C THR A 227 13.49 11.07 -1.25
N LYS A 228 14.01 9.89 -1.61
CA LYS A 228 14.79 9.71 -2.85
C LYS A 228 13.92 9.66 -4.10
N ASP A 229 12.76 9.01 -4.02
CA ASP A 229 11.76 8.95 -5.09
C ASP A 229 10.37 8.96 -4.48
N GLN A 230 9.78 10.17 -4.42
CA GLN A 230 8.48 10.41 -3.81
C GLN A 230 7.33 9.67 -4.49
N ARG A 231 7.54 9.19 -5.73
CA ARG A 231 6.56 8.45 -6.53
C ARG A 231 6.86 6.96 -6.59
N ASN A 232 7.79 6.45 -5.78
CA ASN A 232 8.09 5.04 -5.76
C ASN A 232 6.88 4.23 -5.25
N PHE A 233 6.18 3.60 -6.19
CA PHE A 233 5.01 2.78 -5.90
C PHE A 233 5.28 1.62 -4.94
N HIS A 234 6.45 0.97 -5.05
CA HIS A 234 6.83 -0.11 -4.15
C HIS A 234 7.03 0.39 -2.72
N ALA A 235 7.68 1.54 -2.53
CA ALA A 235 7.90 2.12 -1.21
C ALA A 235 6.57 2.52 -0.55
N TRP A 236 5.65 3.15 -1.30
CA TRP A 236 4.30 3.45 -0.80
C TRP A 236 3.48 2.19 -0.48
N GLY A 237 3.57 1.16 -1.33
CA GLY A 237 2.94 -0.14 -1.09
C GLY A 237 3.49 -0.84 0.15
N TYR A 238 4.81 -0.80 0.32
CA TYR A 238 5.50 -1.35 1.48
C TYR A 238 5.13 -0.58 2.76
N ARG A 239 5.06 0.76 2.71
CA ARG A 239 4.58 1.59 3.83
C ARG A 239 3.22 1.13 4.33
N ARG A 240 2.25 1.01 3.41
CA ARG A 240 0.88 0.58 3.74
C ARG A 240 0.85 -0.81 4.38
N HIS A 241 1.72 -1.72 3.93
CA HIS A 241 1.84 -3.04 4.53
C HIS A 241 2.45 -2.97 5.92
N VAL A 242 3.56 -2.26 6.11
CA VAL A 242 4.21 -2.06 7.42
C VAL A 242 3.24 -1.46 8.44
N VAL A 243 2.55 -0.37 8.07
CA VAL A 243 1.56 0.28 8.94
C VAL A 243 0.43 -0.68 9.31
N ARG A 244 -0.16 -1.38 8.33
CA ARG A 244 -1.23 -2.35 8.60
C ARG A 244 -0.79 -3.43 9.57
N THR A 245 0.44 -3.94 9.42
CA THR A 245 0.95 -4.99 10.30
C THR A 245 1.28 -4.45 11.69
N LEU A 246 1.83 -3.23 11.79
CA LEU A 246 2.04 -2.54 13.06
C LEU A 246 0.73 -2.27 13.81
N GLU A 247 -0.38 -2.05 13.11
CA GLU A 247 -1.72 -1.92 13.69
C GLU A 247 -2.34 -3.26 14.13
N SER A 248 -1.78 -4.40 13.71
CA SER A 248 -2.37 -5.72 13.94
C SER A 248 -2.21 -6.21 15.39
N GLU A 249 -3.11 -7.11 15.80
CA GLU A 249 -3.05 -7.80 17.10
C GLU A 249 -1.73 -8.56 17.29
N ALA A 250 -1.16 -9.12 16.21
CA ALA A 250 0.10 -9.85 16.25
C ALA A 250 1.28 -9.01 16.77
N LEU A 251 1.20 -7.68 16.64
CA LEU A 251 2.20 -6.73 17.14
C LEU A 251 1.69 -5.88 18.33
N ALA A 252 0.56 -6.27 18.93
CA ALA A 252 -0.13 -5.47 19.95
C ALA A 252 -0.29 -4.00 19.51
N GLY A 253 -0.72 -3.85 18.26
CA GLY A 253 -0.84 -2.58 17.56
C GLY A 253 -2.01 -1.72 18.00
N SER A 254 -1.89 -0.43 17.73
CA SER A 254 -2.99 0.54 17.81
C SER A 254 -3.09 1.26 16.46
N THR A 255 -4.24 1.89 16.17
CA THR A 255 -4.41 2.67 14.95
C THR A 255 -3.30 3.72 14.78
N MET A 256 -2.86 3.88 13.54
CA MET A 256 -1.85 4.85 13.12
C MET A 256 -2.44 5.90 12.17
N SER A 257 -3.76 6.03 12.07
CA SER A 257 -4.42 6.98 11.15
C SER A 257 -3.91 8.41 11.30
N GLU A 258 -3.74 8.88 12.54
CA GLU A 258 -3.21 10.23 12.82
C GLU A 258 -1.77 10.40 12.32
N ALA A 259 -0.91 9.41 12.60
CA ALA A 259 0.49 9.44 12.18
C ALA A 259 0.62 9.39 10.64
N GLU A 260 -0.23 8.59 9.98
CA GLU A 260 -0.28 8.52 8.52
C GLU A 260 -0.85 9.78 7.89
N PHE A 261 -1.87 10.38 8.48
CA PHE A 261 -2.41 11.67 8.02
C PHE A 261 -1.35 12.76 8.11
N ALA A 262 -0.67 12.89 9.26
CA ALA A 262 0.46 13.82 9.44
C ALA A 262 1.66 13.50 8.52
N TYR A 263 1.84 12.24 8.13
CA TYR A 263 2.84 11.87 7.12
C TYR A 263 2.46 12.40 5.73
N THR A 264 1.18 12.29 5.33
CA THR A 264 0.72 12.83 4.03
C THR A 264 0.90 14.33 3.95
N GLU A 265 0.59 15.05 5.02
CA GLU A 265 0.74 16.50 5.08
C GLU A 265 2.20 16.92 4.88
N ARG A 266 3.14 16.24 5.55
CA ARG A 266 4.58 16.46 5.35
C ARG A 266 5.01 16.18 3.91
N MET A 267 4.52 15.08 3.32
CA MET A 267 4.90 14.68 1.95
C MET A 267 4.31 15.59 0.87
N ILE A 268 3.12 16.13 1.09
CA ILE A 268 2.47 17.12 0.21
C ILE A 268 3.20 18.46 0.31
N SER A 269 3.51 18.90 1.53
CA SER A 269 4.24 20.16 1.77
C SER A 269 5.65 20.14 1.16
N ALA A 270 6.27 18.97 1.06
CA ALA A 270 7.57 18.81 0.40
C ALA A 270 7.48 18.82 -1.13
N GLY A 271 6.31 18.60 -1.73
CA GLY A 271 6.13 18.59 -3.17
C GLY A 271 4.67 18.38 -3.59
N LEU A 272 4.06 19.42 -4.15
CA LEU A 272 2.66 19.41 -4.60
C LEU A 272 2.41 18.36 -5.70
N SER A 273 3.43 18.05 -6.52
CA SER A 273 3.34 17.02 -7.57
C SER A 273 3.37 15.58 -7.07
N ASN A 274 3.36 15.37 -5.75
CA ASN A 274 3.38 14.05 -5.15
C ASN A 274 1.99 13.41 -5.15
N PHE A 275 1.52 12.97 -6.32
CA PHE A 275 0.26 12.25 -6.47
C PHE A 275 0.08 11.09 -5.46
N SER A 276 1.16 10.39 -5.12
CA SER A 276 1.08 9.27 -4.19
C SER A 276 0.73 9.72 -2.76
N ALA A 277 1.19 10.90 -2.34
CA ALA A 277 0.83 11.47 -1.04
C ALA A 277 -0.62 11.95 -1.01
N TRP A 278 -1.09 12.66 -2.05
CA TRP A 278 -2.50 13.05 -2.20
C TRP A 278 -3.43 11.84 -2.22
N HIS A 279 -3.07 10.80 -2.98
CA HIS A 279 -3.82 9.56 -3.01
C HIS A 279 -3.82 8.86 -1.64
N HIS A 280 -2.68 8.78 -0.94
CA HIS A 280 -2.65 8.17 0.38
C HIS A 280 -3.51 8.96 1.38
N ARG A 281 -3.50 10.30 1.31
CA ARG A 281 -4.36 11.18 2.12
C ARG A 281 -5.84 10.86 1.92
N SER A 282 -6.30 10.79 0.66
CA SER A 282 -7.71 10.48 0.35
C SER A 282 -8.15 9.10 0.85
N ARG A 283 -7.22 8.16 1.01
CA ARG A 283 -7.48 6.82 1.56
C ARG A 283 -7.50 6.77 3.09
N VAL A 284 -6.74 7.64 3.77
CA VAL A 284 -6.66 7.69 5.24
C VAL A 284 -7.85 8.44 5.84
N ILE A 285 -8.30 9.52 5.19
CA ILE A 285 -9.33 10.42 5.71
C ILE A 285 -10.60 9.70 6.21
N PRO A 286 -11.26 8.80 5.44
CA PRO A 286 -12.52 8.20 5.90
C PRO A 286 -12.37 7.44 7.23
N ARG A 287 -11.27 6.68 7.38
CA ARG A 287 -10.96 5.95 8.62
C ARG A 287 -10.65 6.92 9.77
N LEU A 288 -9.82 7.93 9.51
CA LEU A 288 -9.45 8.96 10.48
C LEU A 288 -10.68 9.64 11.10
N LEU A 289 -11.62 10.08 10.27
CA LEU A 289 -12.81 10.80 10.74
C LEU A 289 -13.74 9.92 11.58
N ASN A 290 -13.82 8.63 11.27
CA ASN A 290 -14.58 7.66 12.07
C ASN A 290 -13.92 7.40 13.41
N GLU A 291 -12.60 7.19 13.43
CA GLU A 291 -11.84 6.94 14.65
C GLU A 291 -11.83 8.14 15.59
N ARG A 292 -11.84 9.36 15.04
CA ARG A 292 -12.04 10.60 15.82
C ARG A 292 -13.46 10.76 16.36
N GLY A 293 -14.44 10.00 15.86
CA GLY A 293 -15.84 10.14 16.26
C GLY A 293 -16.46 11.49 15.91
N LEU A 294 -15.98 12.14 14.83
CA LEU A 294 -16.40 13.51 14.50
C LEU A 294 -17.89 13.58 14.13
N ASN A 295 -18.56 14.60 14.67
CA ASN A 295 -19.93 14.95 14.33
C ASN A 295 -20.02 15.66 12.96
N ASP A 296 -21.24 15.94 12.50
CA ASP A 296 -21.47 16.52 11.17
C ASP A 296 -20.84 17.91 10.99
N ALA A 297 -20.89 18.77 12.01
CA ALA A 297 -20.29 20.09 11.96
C ALA A 297 -18.75 20.02 11.89
N GLU A 298 -18.14 19.11 12.65
CA GLU A 298 -16.70 18.88 12.61
C GLU A 298 -16.24 18.27 11.28
N ARG A 299 -17.03 17.35 10.71
CA ARG A 299 -16.76 16.78 9.38
C ARG A 299 -16.90 17.81 8.27
N ARG A 300 -17.88 18.73 8.38
CA ARG A 300 -18.00 19.87 7.48
C ARG A 300 -16.78 20.78 7.57
N ALA A 301 -16.38 21.18 8.78
CA ALA A 301 -15.19 22.00 8.98
C ALA A 301 -13.91 21.33 8.44
N PHE A 302 -13.80 20.00 8.57
CA PHE A 302 -12.72 19.23 7.97
C PHE A 302 -12.74 19.29 6.44
N LEU A 303 -13.90 19.11 5.82
CA LEU A 303 -14.05 19.21 4.36
C LEU A 303 -13.65 20.60 3.85
N ASP A 304 -14.10 21.66 4.52
CA ASP A 304 -13.77 23.04 4.17
C ASP A 304 -12.25 23.30 4.27
N ALA A 305 -11.60 22.70 5.26
CA ALA A 305 -10.14 22.77 5.42
C ALA A 305 -9.39 22.04 4.29
N GLU A 306 -9.90 20.90 3.82
CA GLU A 306 -9.33 20.17 2.69
C GLU A 306 -9.50 20.91 1.36
N PHE A 307 -10.65 21.53 1.10
CA PHE A 307 -10.84 22.43 -0.05
C PHE A 307 -9.88 23.62 0.03
N SER A 308 -9.78 24.25 1.19
CA SER A 308 -8.83 25.34 1.41
C SER A 308 -7.38 24.94 1.18
N LEU A 309 -7.00 23.70 1.55
CA LEU A 309 -5.67 23.16 1.31
C LEU A 309 -5.38 23.00 -0.19
N VAL A 310 -6.27 22.36 -0.94
CA VAL A 310 -6.04 22.11 -2.37
C VAL A 310 -6.15 23.38 -3.20
N ARG A 311 -7.03 24.33 -2.84
CA ARG A 311 -7.12 25.64 -3.49
C ARG A 311 -5.79 26.40 -3.38
N ARG A 312 -5.23 26.52 -2.17
CA ARG A 312 -3.90 27.14 -1.99
C ARG A 312 -2.79 26.46 -2.79
N ALA A 313 -2.91 25.14 -3.03
CA ALA A 313 -1.95 24.43 -3.87
C ALA A 313 -2.15 24.76 -5.36
N LEU A 314 -3.41 24.87 -5.82
CA LEU A 314 -3.75 25.28 -7.18
C LEU A 314 -3.42 26.75 -7.46
N ASP A 315 -3.53 27.64 -6.48
CA ASP A 315 -3.14 29.06 -6.60
C ASP A 315 -1.65 29.23 -6.92
N VAL A 316 -0.82 28.26 -6.53
CA VAL A 316 0.65 28.29 -6.71
C VAL A 316 1.13 27.41 -7.87
N GLY A 317 0.42 26.32 -8.16
CA GLY A 317 0.80 25.36 -9.21
C GLY A 317 -0.42 24.77 -9.91
N PRO A 318 -1.19 25.58 -10.67
CA PRO A 318 -2.40 25.12 -11.33
C PRO A 318 -2.12 24.16 -12.50
N GLU A 319 -0.88 24.02 -12.95
CA GLU A 319 -0.46 23.01 -13.91
C GLU A 319 -0.34 21.60 -13.29
N ASP A 320 -0.32 21.50 -11.96
CA ASP A 320 -0.09 20.25 -11.26
C ASP A 320 -1.34 19.35 -11.27
N GLN A 321 -1.25 18.27 -12.02
CA GLN A 321 -2.35 17.32 -12.15
C GLN A 321 -2.74 16.67 -10.81
N SER A 322 -1.79 16.53 -9.88
CA SER A 322 -2.04 15.88 -8.59
C SER A 322 -3.06 16.65 -7.76
N CYS A 323 -2.94 17.99 -7.77
CA CYS A 323 -3.85 18.89 -7.08
C CYS A 323 -5.26 18.79 -7.65
N TRP A 324 -5.40 18.81 -8.98
CA TRP A 324 -6.70 18.66 -9.66
C TRP A 324 -7.37 17.31 -9.37
N TYR A 325 -6.62 16.20 -9.35
CA TYR A 325 -7.21 14.91 -9.01
C TYR A 325 -7.63 14.84 -7.53
N TYR A 326 -6.94 15.52 -6.63
CA TYR A 326 -7.36 15.61 -5.24
C TYR A 326 -8.61 16.51 -5.09
N HIS A 327 -8.64 17.65 -5.79
CA HIS A 327 -9.81 18.52 -5.88
C HIS A 327 -11.03 17.75 -6.40
N GLN A 328 -10.88 17.01 -7.51
CA GLN A 328 -11.91 16.14 -8.06
C GLN A 328 -12.38 15.08 -7.05
N PHE A 329 -11.46 14.49 -6.27
CA PHE A 329 -11.84 13.57 -5.20
C PHE A 329 -12.74 14.24 -4.16
N LEU A 330 -12.44 15.48 -3.74
CA LEU A 330 -13.29 16.21 -2.78
C LEU A 330 -14.67 16.53 -3.37
N VAL A 331 -14.72 16.99 -4.63
CA VAL A 331 -16.00 17.26 -5.31
C VAL A 331 -16.85 15.99 -5.43
N LEU A 332 -16.25 14.87 -5.84
CA LEU A 332 -16.97 13.59 -5.95
C LEU A 332 -17.51 13.07 -4.60
N ASN A 333 -16.87 13.42 -3.47
CA ASN A 333 -17.43 13.12 -2.15
C ASN A 333 -18.76 13.84 -1.88
N MET A 334 -19.02 14.96 -2.58
CA MET A 334 -20.25 15.75 -2.45
C MET A 334 -21.29 15.41 -3.52
N THR A 335 -20.86 15.18 -4.76
CA THR A 335 -21.74 15.08 -5.94
C THR A 335 -22.11 13.65 -6.32
N GLU A 336 -21.26 12.66 -6.04
CA GLU A 336 -21.48 11.26 -6.44
C GLU A 336 -21.11 10.29 -5.31
N PRO A 337 -21.88 10.26 -4.21
CA PRO A 337 -21.63 9.36 -3.08
C PRO A 337 -22.05 7.92 -3.43
N VAL A 338 -21.33 7.26 -4.34
CA VAL A 338 -21.62 5.86 -4.69
C VAL A 338 -20.98 4.93 -3.66
N GLY A 339 -21.81 4.41 -2.73
CA GLY A 339 -21.49 3.24 -1.90
C GLY A 339 -20.20 3.32 -1.05
N LYS A 340 -19.69 4.52 -0.80
CA LYS A 340 -18.45 4.78 -0.05
C LYS A 340 -18.74 5.73 1.11
N GLN A 341 -17.99 5.57 2.20
CA GLN A 341 -17.94 6.58 3.26
C GLN A 341 -17.40 7.88 2.69
N THR A 342 -18.20 8.93 2.73
CA THR A 342 -17.79 10.29 2.36
C THR A 342 -17.27 11.06 3.57
N ILE A 343 -16.60 12.17 3.32
CA ILE A 343 -16.07 13.04 4.38
C ILE A 343 -17.21 13.59 5.26
N ALA A 344 -18.25 14.15 4.63
CA ALA A 344 -19.43 14.71 5.28
C ALA A 344 -20.72 14.03 4.73
N PRO A 345 -21.13 12.87 5.29
CA PRO A 345 -22.22 12.07 4.74
C PRO A 345 -23.61 12.71 4.85
N ASN A 346 -23.83 13.52 5.89
CA ASN A 346 -25.11 14.18 6.15
C ASN A 346 -25.18 15.61 5.56
N LEU A 347 -24.24 15.99 4.69
CA LEU A 347 -24.23 17.30 4.08
C LEU A 347 -25.38 17.44 3.07
N GLY A 348 -26.29 18.37 3.32
CA GLY A 348 -27.47 18.63 2.50
C GLY A 348 -27.15 19.35 1.18
N ALA A 349 -28.13 19.43 0.29
CA ALA A 349 -27.97 20.14 -0.98
C ALA A 349 -27.78 21.66 -0.76
N GLU A 350 -28.46 22.21 0.24
CA GLU A 350 -28.38 23.60 0.70
C GLU A 350 -26.95 24.03 1.06
N ASP A 351 -26.12 23.08 1.50
CA ASP A 351 -24.70 23.29 1.79
C ASP A 351 -23.79 22.95 0.62
N LYS A 352 -24.09 21.89 -0.13
CA LYS A 352 -23.26 21.44 -1.26
C LYS A 352 -23.27 22.41 -2.44
N VAL A 353 -24.43 22.98 -2.74
CA VAL A 353 -24.61 23.94 -3.85
C VAL A 353 -23.70 25.16 -3.70
N PRO A 354 -23.70 25.91 -2.58
CA PRO A 354 -22.82 27.08 -2.44
C PRO A 354 -21.33 26.70 -2.43
N ILE A 355 -20.94 25.53 -1.92
CA ILE A 355 -19.55 25.07 -2.00
C ILE A 355 -19.16 24.85 -3.46
N LEU A 356 -19.93 24.04 -4.20
CA LEU A 356 -19.58 23.71 -5.59
C LEU A 356 -19.63 24.94 -6.50
N GLN A 357 -20.58 25.84 -6.29
CA GLN A 357 -20.63 27.13 -6.98
C GLN A 357 -19.34 27.93 -6.71
N SER A 358 -18.93 28.04 -5.43
CA SER A 358 -17.68 28.73 -5.09
C SER A 358 -16.46 28.09 -5.73
N GLU A 359 -16.38 26.76 -5.83
CA GLU A 359 -15.26 26.10 -6.52
C GLU A 359 -15.28 26.35 -8.03
N ILE A 360 -16.45 26.38 -8.66
CA ILE A 360 -16.59 26.76 -10.08
C ILE A 360 -16.09 28.20 -10.28
N ASP A 361 -16.51 29.13 -9.43
CA ASP A 361 -16.11 30.54 -9.51
C ASP A 361 -14.60 30.71 -9.28
N ASN A 362 -14.03 30.03 -8.26
CA ASN A 362 -12.58 30.03 -8.03
C ASN A 362 -11.79 29.52 -9.25
N ILE A 363 -12.29 28.49 -9.96
CA ILE A 363 -11.64 27.97 -11.16
C ILE A 363 -11.75 28.95 -12.33
N LYS A 364 -12.87 29.68 -12.45
CA LYS A 364 -13.01 30.76 -13.44
C LYS A 364 -12.03 31.88 -13.16
N ASP A 365 -11.94 32.36 -11.91
CA ASP A 365 -10.98 33.38 -11.48
C ASP A 365 -9.53 32.93 -11.77
N LEU A 366 -9.20 31.68 -11.47
CA LEU A 366 -7.89 31.10 -11.79
C LEU A 366 -7.59 31.12 -13.30
N LEU A 367 -8.59 30.95 -14.16
CA LEU A 367 -8.43 31.03 -15.61
C LEU A 367 -8.32 32.48 -16.13
N GLU A 368 -8.66 33.49 -15.34
CA GLU A 368 -8.40 34.90 -15.67
C GLU A 368 -6.93 35.27 -15.41
N ASP A 369 -6.34 34.70 -14.36
CA ASP A 369 -4.97 35.00 -13.93
C ASP A 369 -3.89 34.20 -14.67
N TYR A 370 -4.25 33.08 -15.30
CA TYR A 370 -3.33 32.18 -15.97
C TYR A 370 -3.64 32.04 -17.46
N ASP A 371 -2.62 31.73 -18.26
CA ASP A 371 -2.78 31.48 -19.69
C ASP A 371 -3.79 30.34 -19.95
N ASP A 372 -4.46 30.39 -21.11
CA ASP A 372 -5.47 29.43 -21.59
C ASP A 372 -5.01 27.95 -21.65
N ASP A 373 -3.78 27.62 -21.24
CA ASP A 373 -3.20 26.27 -21.32
C ASP A 373 -3.52 25.37 -20.10
N LEU A 374 -4.37 25.83 -19.17
CA LEU A 374 -4.83 25.05 -18.01
C LEU A 374 -5.93 24.04 -18.37
N LYS A 375 -5.57 23.03 -19.16
CA LYS A 375 -6.49 21.96 -19.60
C LYS A 375 -7.34 21.38 -18.46
N LEU A 376 -6.76 21.08 -17.30
CA LEU A 376 -7.49 20.43 -16.20
C LEU A 376 -8.51 21.33 -15.49
N ALA A 377 -8.32 22.66 -15.52
CA ALA A 377 -9.31 23.61 -15.04
C ALA A 377 -10.57 23.55 -15.91
N TYR A 378 -10.42 23.53 -17.24
CA TYR A 378 -11.56 23.32 -18.14
C TYR A 378 -12.20 21.94 -17.98
N GLU A 379 -11.41 20.87 -17.80
CA GLU A 379 -11.98 19.53 -17.51
C GLU A 379 -12.83 19.56 -16.23
N ALA A 380 -12.36 20.25 -15.18
CA ALA A 380 -13.07 20.41 -13.92
C ALA A 380 -14.39 21.18 -14.10
N LEU A 381 -14.37 22.33 -14.80
CA LEU A 381 -15.58 23.10 -15.09
C LEU A 381 -16.61 22.30 -15.89
N MET A 382 -16.16 21.52 -16.87
CA MET A 382 -17.03 20.63 -17.66
C MET A 382 -17.70 19.56 -16.81
N ASP A 383 -17.04 19.05 -15.77
CA ASP A 383 -17.61 18.05 -14.87
C ASP A 383 -18.50 18.70 -13.78
N TYR A 384 -18.12 19.88 -13.28
CA TYR A 384 -18.74 20.51 -12.11
C TYR A 384 -20.02 21.27 -12.43
N THR A 385 -20.11 21.97 -13.57
CA THR A 385 -21.32 22.72 -13.94
C THR A 385 -22.56 21.81 -14.09
N PRO A 386 -22.49 20.67 -14.79
CA PRO A 386 -23.61 19.73 -14.80
C PRO A 386 -23.90 19.11 -13.42
N ALA A 387 -22.86 18.88 -12.61
CA ALA A 387 -23.04 18.37 -11.26
C ALA A 387 -23.76 19.36 -10.34
N LEU A 388 -23.50 20.66 -10.49
CA LEU A 388 -24.19 21.73 -9.79
C LEU A 388 -25.67 21.76 -10.16
N ALA A 389 -26.00 21.74 -11.46
CA ALA A 389 -27.39 21.70 -11.92
C ALA A 389 -28.15 20.51 -11.33
N ARG A 390 -27.52 19.33 -11.29
CA ARG A 390 -28.09 18.13 -10.65
C ARG A 390 -28.33 18.31 -9.15
N LEU A 391 -27.39 18.92 -8.41
CA LEU A 391 -27.56 19.18 -6.97
C LEU A 391 -28.69 20.18 -6.69
N GLU A 392 -28.90 21.14 -7.59
CA GLU A 392 -30.00 22.11 -7.53
C GLU A 392 -31.34 21.52 -8.00
N GLY A 393 -31.36 20.29 -8.53
CA GLY A 393 -32.57 19.64 -9.05
C GLY A 393 -33.12 20.30 -10.32
N ARG A 394 -32.25 20.95 -11.10
CA ARG A 394 -32.60 21.61 -12.36
C ARG A 394 -31.80 21.03 -13.54
N GLU A 395 -32.27 21.32 -14.74
CA GLU A 395 -31.46 21.13 -15.95
C GLU A 395 -30.44 22.27 -16.09
N GLU A 396 -29.43 22.07 -16.95
CA GLU A 396 -28.51 23.13 -17.33
C GLU A 396 -29.27 24.31 -17.92
N THR A 397 -28.92 25.54 -17.54
CA THR A 397 -29.49 26.76 -18.09
C THR A 397 -28.90 27.07 -19.47
N GLU A 398 -29.46 28.05 -20.18
CA GLU A 398 -28.86 28.57 -21.41
C GLU A 398 -27.45 29.12 -21.15
N THR A 399 -27.24 29.78 -20.02
CA THR A 399 -25.92 30.27 -19.59
C THR A 399 -24.94 29.12 -19.38
N ASP A 400 -25.34 28.09 -18.64
CA ASP A 400 -24.49 26.91 -18.40
C ASP A 400 -24.08 26.25 -19.72
N ARG A 401 -25.03 26.07 -20.64
CA ARG A 401 -24.75 25.46 -21.96
C ARG A 401 -23.79 26.33 -22.79
N ALA A 402 -23.96 27.64 -22.77
CA ALA A 402 -23.06 28.56 -23.48
C ALA A 402 -21.64 28.51 -22.93
N GLU A 403 -21.48 28.47 -21.60
CA GLU A 403 -20.18 28.31 -20.95
C GLU A 403 -19.53 26.97 -21.29
N LEU A 404 -20.28 25.87 -21.16
CA LEU A 404 -19.82 24.52 -21.50
C LEU A 404 -19.37 24.41 -22.96
N GLN A 405 -20.10 25.03 -23.90
CA GLN A 405 -19.69 25.09 -25.31
C GLN A 405 -18.36 25.82 -25.48
N GLY A 406 -18.17 26.96 -24.80
CA GLY A 406 -16.94 27.73 -24.81
C GLY A 406 -15.74 26.92 -24.30
N TRP A 407 -15.87 26.27 -23.15
CA TRP A 407 -14.81 25.44 -22.56
C TRP A 407 -14.54 24.17 -23.37
N LEU A 408 -15.56 23.54 -23.94
CA LEU A 408 -15.41 22.39 -24.83
C LEU A 408 -14.57 22.76 -26.06
N ALA A 409 -14.77 23.95 -26.63
CA ALA A 409 -13.97 24.45 -27.75
C ALA A 409 -12.49 24.65 -27.37
N LYS A 410 -12.21 25.11 -26.13
CA LYS A 410 -10.84 25.21 -25.59
C LYS A 410 -10.22 23.82 -25.42
N LEU A 411 -10.93 22.88 -24.77
CA LEU A 411 -10.46 21.50 -24.58
C LEU A 411 -10.14 20.78 -25.89
N ARG A 412 -10.96 20.98 -26.95
CA ARG A 412 -10.66 20.41 -28.27
C ARG A 412 -9.32 20.90 -28.86
N LYS A 413 -8.89 22.12 -28.52
CA LYS A 413 -7.57 22.65 -28.91
C LYS A 413 -6.45 22.12 -28.01
N LEU A 414 -6.67 22.10 -26.69
CA LEU A 414 -5.67 21.70 -25.69
C LEU A 414 -5.44 20.19 -25.61
N ASP A 415 -6.42 19.39 -26.03
CA ASP A 415 -6.43 17.94 -25.83
C ASP A 415 -6.92 17.17 -27.07
N PRO A 416 -6.27 17.36 -28.24
CA PRO A 416 -6.71 16.76 -29.50
C PRO A 416 -6.68 15.23 -29.48
N MET A 417 -5.82 14.63 -28.65
CA MET A 417 -5.68 13.18 -28.53
C MET A 417 -6.93 12.50 -27.92
N ARG A 418 -7.72 13.21 -27.12
CA ARG A 418 -8.97 12.67 -26.53
C ARG A 418 -10.23 13.27 -27.16
N LYS A 419 -10.17 13.70 -28.43
CA LYS A 419 -11.33 14.23 -29.18
C LYS A 419 -12.60 13.37 -29.02
N GLY A 420 -12.48 12.04 -29.04
CA GLY A 420 -13.61 11.14 -28.84
C GLY A 420 -14.37 11.38 -27.53
N ARG A 421 -13.64 11.61 -26.42
CA ARG A 421 -14.24 11.97 -25.11
C ARG A 421 -15.06 13.26 -25.21
N TRP A 422 -14.52 14.26 -25.90
CA TRP A 422 -15.16 15.57 -26.06
C TRP A 422 -16.40 15.50 -26.97
N ASP A 423 -16.36 14.66 -28.00
CA ASP A 423 -17.52 14.39 -28.86
C ASP A 423 -18.62 13.62 -28.12
N ASP A 424 -18.26 12.69 -27.22
CA ASP A 424 -19.22 12.00 -26.33
C ASP A 424 -19.87 13.00 -25.35
N PHE A 425 -19.08 13.90 -24.75
CA PHE A 425 -19.60 14.91 -23.83
C PHE A 425 -20.60 15.85 -24.51
N GLU A 426 -20.27 16.35 -25.71
CA GLU A 426 -21.14 17.22 -26.52
C GLU A 426 -22.51 16.58 -26.77
N ARG A 427 -22.53 15.27 -27.06
CA ARG A 427 -23.77 14.50 -27.27
C ARG A 427 -24.55 14.33 -25.97
N ALA A 428 -23.88 14.01 -24.87
CA ALA A 428 -24.53 13.74 -23.59
C ALA A 428 -25.27 14.97 -23.03
N HIS A 429 -24.74 16.17 -23.26
CA HIS A 429 -25.30 17.43 -22.74
C HIS A 429 -26.05 18.26 -23.80
N SER A 430 -26.32 17.67 -24.97
CA SER A 430 -27.05 18.33 -26.08
C SER A 430 -26.52 19.72 -26.43
N LEU A 431 -25.20 19.89 -26.48
CA LEU A 431 -24.54 21.18 -26.72
C LEU A 431 -24.48 21.59 -28.19
N ARG A 432 -25.42 21.13 -29.03
CA ARG A 432 -25.47 21.37 -30.48
C ARG A 432 -26.53 22.36 -30.89
#